data_AF-A0A3L7PF50-F1
#
_entry.id   AF-A0A3L7PF50-F1
#
_cell.length_a   1.000
_cell.length_b   1.000
_cell.length_c   1.000
_cell.angle_alpha   90.00
_cell.angle_beta   90.00
_cell.angle_gamma   90.00
#
_symmetry.space_group_name_H-M   'P 1'
#
loop_
_entity.id
_entity.type
_entity.pdbx_description
1 polymer ?
#
loop_
_entity_poly.entity_id
_entity_poly.type
_entity_poly.pdbx_seq_one_letter_code
_entity_poly.pdbx_strand_id
1 'polypeptide(L)'
;MRRIILCLTLCVVAGCSGSSPAPVSTAPTSVSTQALKDLLNSIAQSGTAGSGLLQVRIGVEASGKEELKKDLEELTKADGAGQTEQVKQIATKMAGSL
;
A
#
# COMPACT_ATOMS: atom_id res chain seq x y z
N MET A 1 -29.97 -32.74 -39.44
CA MET A 1 -31.18 -31.95 -39.12
C MET A 1 -31.24 -31.85 -37.60
N ARG A 2 -31.42 -30.74 -36.89
CA ARG A 2 -31.99 -29.40 -37.14
C ARG A 2 -31.33 -28.44 -36.13
N ARG A 3 -31.10 -27.20 -36.55
CA ARG A 3 -30.77 -26.05 -35.68
C ARG A 3 -31.95 -25.80 -34.74
N ILE A 4 -31.72 -25.66 -33.44
CA ILE A 4 -32.73 -25.13 -32.51
C ILE A 4 -32.26 -23.73 -32.11
N ILE A 5 -32.76 -22.77 -32.87
CA ILE A 5 -32.96 -21.40 -32.41
C ILE A 5 -34.28 -21.43 -31.64
N LEU A 6 -34.29 -21.05 -30.37
CA LEU A 6 -35.51 -20.53 -29.76
C LEU A 6 -35.19 -19.24 -29.02
N CYS A 7 -35.75 -18.18 -29.58
CA CYS A 7 -35.74 -16.83 -29.09
C CYS A 7 -36.55 -16.68 -27.78
N LEU A 8 -36.23 -15.57 -27.12
CA LEU A 8 -37.13 -14.72 -26.34
C LEU A 8 -37.75 -15.33 -25.08
N THR A 9 -37.19 -14.94 -23.95
CA THR A 9 -38.04 -14.47 -22.86
C THR A 9 -37.51 -13.13 -22.35
N LEU A 10 -38.33 -12.13 -22.68
CA LEU A 10 -38.27 -10.72 -22.35
C LEU A 10 -38.54 -10.54 -20.85
N CYS A 11 -37.50 -10.28 -20.04
CA CYS A 11 -37.68 -9.73 -18.70
C CYS A 11 -37.54 -8.21 -18.76
N VAL A 12 -38.65 -7.53 -19.08
CA VAL A 12 -38.81 -6.12 -18.73
C VAL A 12 -39.20 -6.06 -17.26
N VAL A 13 -38.27 -5.62 -16.41
CA VAL A 13 -38.61 -4.98 -15.13
C VAL A 13 -37.98 -3.59 -15.16
N ALA A 14 -38.87 -2.61 -15.07
CA ALA A 14 -38.60 -1.20 -15.07
C ALA A 14 -37.74 -0.75 -13.87
N GLY A 15 -36.92 0.27 -14.10
CA GLY A 15 -36.56 1.25 -13.09
C GLY A 15 -35.46 0.86 -12.11
N CYS A 16 -34.20 1.08 -12.49
CA CYS A 16 -33.26 1.69 -11.54
C CYS A 16 -32.45 2.74 -12.29
N SER A 17 -32.62 3.97 -11.85
CA SER A 17 -31.96 5.18 -12.32
C SER A 17 -30.46 5.01 -12.50
N GLY A 18 -29.93 5.71 -13.49
CA GLY A 18 -28.52 5.68 -13.84
C GLY A 18 -27.60 5.90 -12.65
N SER A 19 -26.58 5.07 -12.56
CA SER A 19 -25.33 5.47 -11.94
C SER A 19 -24.27 5.30 -13.00
N SER A 20 -23.92 6.43 -13.62
CA SER A 20 -22.63 6.60 -14.30
C SER A 20 -21.55 5.97 -13.41
N PRO A 21 -20.61 5.17 -13.93
CA PRO A 21 -19.45 4.78 -13.15
C PRO A 21 -18.67 6.07 -12.87
N ALA A 22 -18.92 6.68 -11.71
CA ALA A 22 -18.09 7.74 -11.21
C ALA A 22 -16.66 7.19 -11.18
N PRO A 23 -15.66 7.94 -11.65
CA PRO A 23 -14.27 7.52 -11.51
C PRO A 23 -14.04 7.28 -10.02
N VAL A 24 -13.66 6.06 -9.67
CA VAL A 24 -13.18 5.75 -8.32
C VAL A 24 -11.95 6.63 -8.11
N SER A 25 -12.15 7.75 -7.44
CA SER A 25 -11.06 8.59 -6.99
C SER A 25 -10.27 7.74 -6.02
N THR A 26 -9.15 7.18 -6.49
CA THR A 26 -8.17 6.53 -5.64
C THR A 26 -7.52 7.63 -4.81
N ALA A 27 -8.24 8.11 -3.80
CA ALA A 27 -7.62 8.88 -2.74
C ALA A 27 -6.41 8.07 -2.26
N PRO A 28 -5.22 8.67 -2.13
CA PRO A 28 -4.07 7.96 -1.61
C PRO A 28 -4.49 7.43 -0.25
N THR A 29 -4.57 6.10 -0.11
CA THR A 29 -4.83 5.45 1.16
C THR A 29 -3.78 5.97 2.13
N SER A 30 -4.16 6.89 3.02
CA SER A 30 -3.25 7.39 4.03
C SER A 30 -2.84 6.20 4.87
N VAL A 31 -1.58 5.80 4.81
CA VAL A 31 -1.06 4.78 5.72
C VAL A 31 -1.18 5.36 7.11
N SER A 32 -1.96 4.72 7.99
CA SER A 32 -2.09 5.20 9.37
C SER A 32 -0.73 5.09 10.06
N THR A 33 -0.43 6.00 10.99
CA THR A 33 0.83 5.97 11.77
C THR A 33 1.06 4.60 12.41
N GLN A 34 -0.01 3.95 12.91
CA GLN A 34 0.07 2.62 13.49
C GLN A 34 0.45 1.56 12.46
N ALA A 35 -0.17 1.57 11.27
CA ALA A 35 0.16 0.62 10.21
C ALA A 35 1.61 0.79 9.73
N LEU A 36 2.10 2.03 9.65
CA LEU A 36 3.49 2.32 9.32
C LEU A 36 4.44 1.81 10.40
N LYS A 37 4.09 1.99 11.68
CA LYS A 37 4.86 1.49 12.82
C LYS A 37 4.93 -0.04 12.85
N ASP A 38 3.82 -0.72 12.59
CA ASP A 38 3.76 -2.17 12.51
C ASP A 38 4.61 -2.71 11.35
N LEU A 39 4.56 -2.04 10.19
CA LEU A 39 5.41 -2.36 9.05
C LEU A 39 6.89 -2.21 9.38
N LEU A 40 7.29 -1.08 9.99
CA LEU A 40 8.67 -0.85 10.40
C LEU A 40 9.14 -1.86 11.46
N ASN A 41 8.28 -2.26 12.39
CA ASN A 41 8.59 -3.33 13.34
C ASN A 41 8.79 -4.68 12.63
N SER A 42 7.97 -5.00 11.62
CA SER A 42 8.16 -6.20 10.81
C SER A 42 9.51 -6.17 10.07
N ILE A 43 9.89 -5.02 9.52
CA ILE A 43 11.20 -4.82 8.86
C ILE A 43 12.34 -4.93 9.88
N ALA A 44 12.17 -4.41 11.08
CA ALA A 44 13.14 -4.52 12.15
C ALA A 44 13.34 -5.97 12.62
N GLN A 45 12.30 -6.80 12.55
CA GLN A 45 12.39 -8.22 12.87
C GLN A 45 13.04 -9.03 11.73
N SER A 46 12.62 -8.80 10.49
CA SER A 46 13.14 -9.52 9.32
C SER A 46 14.56 -9.09 8.93
N GLY A 47 14.91 -7.81 9.18
CA GLY A 47 16.11 -7.17 8.66
C GLY A 47 16.14 -7.03 7.15
N THR A 48 14.97 -7.03 6.51
CA THR A 48 14.79 -6.82 5.07
C THR A 48 13.52 -6.03 4.83
N ALA A 49 13.64 -4.96 4.05
CA ALA A 49 12.55 -4.04 3.74
C ALA A 49 11.83 -4.41 2.43
N GLY A 50 12.58 -4.73 1.36
CA GLY A 50 12.03 -5.30 0.13
C GLY A 50 10.85 -4.50 -0.44
N SER A 51 9.74 -5.18 -0.74
CA SER A 51 8.51 -4.53 -1.24
C SER A 51 7.84 -3.62 -0.20
N GLY A 52 8.17 -3.76 1.09
CA GLY A 52 7.71 -2.90 2.16
C GLY A 52 8.25 -1.46 2.06
N LEU A 53 9.40 -1.22 1.41
CA LEU A 53 9.99 0.11 1.26
C LEU A 53 9.04 1.12 0.63
N LEU A 54 8.22 0.68 -0.33
CA LEU A 54 7.30 1.55 -1.05
C LEU A 54 6.16 2.02 -0.13
N GLN A 55 5.68 1.15 0.75
CA GLN A 55 4.69 1.50 1.78
C GLN A 55 5.30 2.40 2.87
N VAL A 56 6.54 2.12 3.28
CA VAL A 56 7.25 2.99 4.23
C VAL A 56 7.42 4.40 3.63
N ARG A 57 7.81 4.51 2.35
CA ARG A 57 7.93 5.79 1.66
C ARG A 57 6.64 6.59 1.67
N ILE A 58 5.53 5.98 1.27
CA ILE A 58 4.22 6.63 1.27
C ILE A 58 3.85 7.09 2.68
N GLY A 59 4.06 6.25 3.70
CA GLY A 59 3.76 6.59 5.09
C GLY A 59 4.64 7.73 5.63
N VAL A 60 5.93 7.73 5.30
CA VAL A 60 6.87 8.80 5.68
C VAL A 60 6.50 10.12 5.01
N GLU A 61 6.19 10.10 3.71
CA GLU A 61 5.74 11.29 2.98
C GLU A 61 4.44 11.85 3.57
N ALA A 62 3.49 10.98 3.90
CA ALA A 62 2.24 11.37 4.55
C ALA A 62 2.42 11.91 5.97
N SER A 63 3.46 11.47 6.70
CA SER A 63 3.73 11.92 8.07
C SER A 63 4.22 13.37 8.17
N GLY A 64 4.78 13.92 7.07
CA GLY A 64 5.37 15.26 7.06
C GLY A 64 6.65 15.42 7.91
N LYS A 65 7.18 14.35 8.51
CA LYS A 65 8.40 14.41 9.34
C LYS A 65 9.66 14.31 8.47
N GLU A 66 10.38 15.43 8.32
CA GLU A 66 11.62 15.51 7.52
C GLU A 66 12.71 14.54 8.01
N GLU A 67 12.81 14.32 9.32
CA GLU A 67 13.76 13.38 9.93
C GLU A 67 13.57 11.94 9.43
N LEU A 68 12.32 11.53 9.22
CA LEU A 68 11.99 10.19 8.73
C LEU A 68 12.34 10.02 7.24
N LYS A 69 12.41 11.10 6.45
CA LYS A 69 12.84 11.04 5.05
C LYS A 69 14.31 10.65 4.96
N LYS A 70 15.15 11.22 5.82
CA LYS A 70 16.57 10.86 5.89
C LYS A 70 16.74 9.40 6.32
N ASP A 71 16.02 8.98 7.36
CA ASP A 71 16.07 7.59 7.83
C ASP A 71 15.56 6.61 6.76
N LEU A 72 14.57 6.98 5.97
CA LEU A 72 14.09 6.18 4.82
C LEU A 72 15.16 6.02 3.73
N GLU A 73 15.93 7.06 3.42
CA GLU A 73 17.04 6.96 2.46
C GLU A 73 18.13 6.01 2.98
N GLU A 74 18.47 6.10 4.27
CA GLU A 74 19.42 5.20 4.91
C GLU A 74 18.90 3.75 4.90
N LEU A 75 17.62 3.54 5.20
CA LEU A 75 16.96 2.23 5.14
C LEU A 75 17.04 1.64 3.73
N THR A 76 16.74 2.45 2.70
CA THR A 76 16.79 2.04 1.29
C THR A 76 18.20 1.62 0.87
N LYS A 77 19.23 2.37 1.29
CA LYS A 77 20.64 2.05 1.01
C LYS A 77 21.07 0.77 1.73
N ALA A 78 20.72 0.62 3.00
CA ALA A 78 21.07 -0.55 3.80
C ALA A 78 20.41 -1.83 3.24
N ASP A 79 19.13 -1.75 2.85
CA ASP A 79 18.38 -2.86 2.26
C ASP A 79 18.96 -3.26 0.90
N GLY A 80 19.22 -2.28 0.02
CA GLY A 80 19.84 -2.53 -1.28
C GLY A 80 21.27 -3.07 -1.22
N ALA A 81 21.99 -2.80 -0.12
CA ALA A 81 23.31 -3.33 0.15
C ALA A 81 23.29 -4.68 0.89
N GLY A 82 22.12 -5.21 1.24
CA GLY A 82 21.99 -6.45 2.03
C GLY A 82 22.51 -6.32 3.47
N GLN A 83 22.59 -5.11 4.02
CA GLN A 83 23.10 -4.83 5.35
C GLN A 83 22.01 -5.06 6.40
N THR A 84 21.64 -6.32 6.62
CA THR A 84 20.52 -6.74 7.48
C THR A 84 20.52 -6.06 8.85
N GLU A 85 21.66 -5.99 9.54
CA GLU A 85 21.71 -5.40 10.88
C GLU A 85 21.44 -3.89 10.86
N GLN A 86 21.93 -3.16 9.85
CA GLN A 86 21.62 -1.74 9.69
C GLN A 86 20.14 -1.53 9.35
N VAL A 87 19.55 -2.38 8.50
CA VAL A 87 18.12 -2.34 8.22
C VAL A 87 17.32 -2.46 9.52
N LYS A 88 17.69 -3.40 10.40
CA LYS A 88 17.01 -3.57 11.70
C LYS A 88 17.10 -2.33 12.58
N GLN A 89 18.30 -1.76 12.70
CA GLN A 89 18.53 -0.58 13.53
C GLN A 89 17.77 0.65 13.02
N ILE A 90 17.82 0.90 11.70
CA ILE A 90 17.14 2.03 11.08
C ILE A 90 15.62 1.87 11.19
N ALA A 91 15.08 0.68 10.89
CA ALA A 91 13.65 0.43 11.01
C ALA A 91 13.13 0.58 12.45
N THR A 92 13.90 0.11 13.44
CA THR A 92 13.59 0.30 14.87
C THR A 92 13.58 1.78 15.24
N LYS A 93 14.59 2.54 14.80
CA LYS A 93 14.67 3.99 15.02
C LYS A 93 13.47 4.71 14.42
N MET A 94 13.13 4.44 13.16
CA MET A 94 11.97 5.03 12.49
C MET A 94 10.66 4.71 13.22
N ALA A 95 10.47 3.46 13.67
CA ALA A 95 9.28 3.07 14.43
C ALA A 95 9.16 3.82 15.78
N GLY A 96 10.29 4.14 16.41
CA GLY A 96 10.35 4.95 17.64
C GLY A 96 10.07 6.44 17.42
N SER A 97 10.36 6.96 16.22
CA SER A 97 10.17 8.38 15.86
C SER A 97 8.76 8.70 15.31
N LEU A 98 7.92 7.68 15.07
CA LEU A 98 6.52 7.84 14.66
C LEU A 98 5.62 8.17 15.84
#